data_AF-A0A352BH95-F1
#
_entry.id   AF-A0A352BH95-F1
#
_cell.length_a   1.000
_cell.length_b   1.000
_cell.length_c   1.000
_cell.angle_alpha   90.00
_cell.angle_beta   90.00
_cell.angle_gamma   90.00
#
_symmetry.space_group_name_H-M   'P 1'
#
loop_
_entity.id
_entity.type
_entity.pdbx_description
1 polymer ?
#
loop_
_entity_poly.entity_id
_entity_poly.type
_entity_poly.pdbx_seq_one_letter_code
_entity_poly.pdbx_strand_id
1 'polypeptide(L)'
;MNKMVKYYCSANLDRLDTSITNYREKCKELNRNDVKFVYLFEEEDLDSGIANKVEDIYKRLKDIIDENNIIISFRHTISKEIDNNQTCKKLYELTQKFPNINMGLEDNNKTWNVYDIIKANQRLDDIAYKIKKANLSPAEQLLMAYFEVTNLQYIEEGKDENWADSRAIYSILNSGKIVCVGFVELLKEILTRVNSDNIEIFRNVTKMKDGGHQTAIVYLEDSKYQIQGYYYLDPTWDTRNDLKSPREFGLAWFLVPFEQLKYIKSDRQVDNRGGACKFVKYTMGNFGTTIVYNFSEEARCSVAYKGAKVTQEMAISMIKHCKNLVSKYRIESLYSGEFDDEARRKKVMDELISDESRAFDALNDQSKPIKTVDLVKIILNVLKAEDFEKDEAILRVKRILRNNIKLVNSKFEENDISCFSYKNVKEFCEKNPQFNIFKNVDEKEMNRKTQKSKTIENSYVNYMMNF
;
A
#
# COMPACT_ATOMS: atom_id res chain seq x y z
N MET A 1 16.42 -10.75 -24.96
CA MET A 1 16.02 -9.42 -25.49
C MET A 1 17.05 -8.41 -25.02
N ASN A 2 17.63 -7.57 -25.89
CA ASN A 2 18.61 -6.57 -25.44
C ASN A 2 17.90 -5.49 -24.62
N LYS A 3 18.36 -5.28 -23.38
CA LYS A 3 17.85 -4.23 -22.48
C LYS A 3 18.00 -2.87 -23.18
N MET A 4 16.93 -2.07 -23.17
CA MET A 4 16.95 -0.69 -23.65
C MET A 4 18.00 0.09 -22.86
N VAL A 5 18.89 0.80 -23.56
CA VAL A 5 19.93 1.63 -22.94
C VAL A 5 19.56 3.08 -23.09
N LYS A 6 19.67 3.85 -22.02
CA LYS A 6 19.34 5.27 -21.96
C LYS A 6 20.56 6.09 -21.56
N TYR A 7 20.67 7.28 -22.13
CA TYR A 7 21.56 8.35 -21.70
C TYR A 7 20.71 9.51 -21.20
N TYR A 8 20.93 9.95 -19.96
CA TYR A 8 20.13 11.01 -19.35
C TYR A 8 20.85 12.36 -19.40
N CYS A 9 20.13 13.39 -19.83
CA CYS A 9 20.51 14.79 -19.73
C CYS A 9 19.54 15.47 -18.75
N SER A 10 20.02 15.89 -17.57
CA SER A 10 19.20 16.68 -16.65
C SER A 10 19.02 18.10 -17.18
N ALA A 11 17.85 18.72 -16.93
CA ALA A 11 17.50 20.05 -17.41
C ALA A 11 18.48 21.14 -16.95
N ASN A 12 19.54 21.33 -17.72
CA ASN A 12 20.39 22.50 -17.72
C ASN A 12 20.80 22.75 -19.17
N LEU A 13 20.13 23.73 -19.80
CA LEU A 13 20.29 24.07 -21.21
C LEU A 13 21.75 24.38 -21.59
N ASP A 14 22.54 24.91 -20.64
CA ASP A 14 23.95 25.26 -20.82
C ASP A 14 24.85 24.02 -20.97
N ARG A 15 24.31 22.83 -20.73
CA ARG A 15 25.04 21.55 -20.82
C ARG A 15 24.57 20.65 -21.96
N LEU A 16 23.59 21.07 -22.76
CA LEU A 16 23.00 20.20 -23.79
C LEU A 16 24.04 19.73 -24.82
N ASP A 17 24.92 20.61 -25.31
CA ASP A 17 25.91 20.28 -26.33
C ASP A 17 26.97 19.28 -25.78
N THR A 18 27.36 19.45 -24.51
CA THR A 18 28.21 18.50 -23.79
C THR A 18 27.51 17.15 -23.62
N SER A 19 26.22 17.15 -23.27
CA SER A 19 25.41 15.93 -23.17
C SER A 19 25.26 15.20 -24.49
N ILE A 20 25.09 15.92 -25.61
CA ILE A 20 25.05 15.34 -26.96
C ILE A 20 26.38 14.66 -27.29
N THR A 21 27.51 15.32 -26.97
CA THR A 21 28.85 14.78 -27.20
C THR A 21 29.05 13.48 -26.42
N ASN A 22 28.74 13.50 -25.13
CA ASN A 22 28.83 12.33 -24.25
C ASN A 22 27.89 11.19 -24.69
N TYR A 23 26.69 11.50 -25.18
CA TYR A 23 25.77 10.52 -25.74
C TYR A 23 26.36 9.80 -26.96
N ARG A 24 26.98 10.55 -27.88
CA ARG A 24 27.63 9.98 -29.08
C ARG A 24 28.82 9.10 -28.70
N GLU A 25 29.60 9.50 -27.69
CA GLU A 25 30.68 8.67 -27.15
C GLU A 25 30.13 7.38 -26.54
N LYS A 26 29.03 7.46 -25.79
CA LYS A 26 28.36 6.26 -25.23
C LYS A 26 27.87 5.31 -26.32
N CYS A 27 27.29 5.82 -27.40
CA CYS A 27 26.87 5.01 -28.56
C CYS A 27 28.05 4.26 -29.18
N LYS A 28 29.19 4.95 -29.34
CA LYS A 28 30.44 4.36 -29.85
C LYS A 28 31.02 3.31 -28.90
N GLU A 29 31.11 3.62 -27.60
CA GLU A 29 31.61 2.72 -26.56
C GLU A 29 30.81 1.40 -26.52
N LEU A 30 29.49 1.50 -26.64
CA LEU A 30 28.60 0.34 -26.63
C LEU A 30 28.45 -0.34 -27.99
N ASN A 31 28.98 0.24 -29.07
CA ASN A 31 28.74 -0.15 -30.46
C ASN A 31 27.24 -0.32 -30.76
N ARG A 32 26.43 0.67 -30.35
CA ARG A 32 24.95 0.65 -30.42
C ARG A 32 24.41 2.00 -30.91
N ASN A 33 23.49 1.94 -31.87
CA ASN A 33 22.78 3.11 -32.41
C ASN A 33 21.35 3.26 -31.87
N ASP A 34 20.91 2.34 -31.01
CA ASP A 34 19.56 2.30 -30.42
C ASP A 34 19.52 2.85 -28.99
N VAL A 35 20.61 3.49 -28.54
CA VAL A 35 20.66 4.18 -27.24
C VAL A 35 19.67 5.34 -27.27
N LYS A 36 18.82 5.44 -26.25
CA LYS A 36 17.84 6.53 -26.13
C LYS A 36 18.45 7.73 -25.44
N PHE A 37 18.34 8.91 -26.03
CA PHE A 37 18.67 10.19 -25.42
C PHE A 37 17.45 10.71 -24.66
N VAL A 38 17.52 10.71 -23.33
CA VAL A 38 16.44 11.17 -22.45
C VAL A 38 16.79 12.56 -21.95
N TYR A 39 16.06 13.58 -22.41
CA TYR A 39 16.11 14.91 -21.81
C TYR A 39 15.09 14.97 -20.66
N LEU A 40 15.57 15.26 -19.45
CA LEU A 40 14.81 15.09 -18.22
C LEU A 40 14.55 16.46 -17.57
N PHE A 41 13.30 16.91 -17.65
CA PHE A 41 12.78 18.05 -16.89
C PHE A 41 12.44 17.64 -15.46
N GLU A 42 12.37 18.60 -14.54
CA GLU A 42 11.75 18.35 -13.23
C GLU A 42 10.22 18.54 -13.36
N GLU A 43 9.41 17.85 -12.55
CA GLU A 43 7.95 18.02 -12.63
C GLU A 43 7.48 19.45 -12.35
N GLU A 44 8.23 20.16 -11.51
CA GLU A 44 8.01 21.57 -11.18
C GLU A 44 8.16 22.47 -12.41
N ASP A 45 8.85 22.03 -13.46
CA ASP A 45 8.96 22.73 -14.74
C ASP A 45 7.69 22.66 -15.60
N LEU A 46 6.68 21.85 -15.23
CA LEU A 46 5.38 21.78 -15.93
C LEU A 46 4.52 23.03 -15.67
N ASP A 47 5.08 24.19 -16.00
CA ASP A 47 4.47 25.50 -15.96
C ASP A 47 3.87 25.89 -17.32
N SER A 48 3.39 27.14 -17.46
CA SER A 48 2.84 27.64 -18.73
C SER A 48 3.88 27.81 -19.85
N GLY A 49 5.17 27.86 -19.52
CA GLY A 49 6.28 28.04 -20.46
C GLY A 49 6.91 26.74 -20.95
N ILE A 50 6.54 25.59 -20.37
CA ILE A 50 7.14 24.29 -20.70
C ILE A 50 7.06 23.93 -22.18
N ALA A 51 5.97 24.29 -22.86
CA ALA A 51 5.82 23.98 -24.28
C ALA A 51 6.90 24.64 -25.15
N ASN A 52 7.33 25.86 -24.79
CA ASN A 52 8.40 26.56 -25.50
C ASN A 52 9.77 25.93 -25.20
N LYS A 53 10.00 25.53 -23.94
CA LYS A 53 11.23 24.82 -23.53
C LYS A 53 11.35 23.49 -24.28
N VAL A 54 10.27 22.72 -24.37
CA VAL A 54 10.20 21.44 -25.11
C VAL A 54 10.50 21.65 -26.59
N GLU A 55 9.89 22.67 -27.21
CA GLU A 55 10.11 22.99 -28.63
C GLU A 55 11.55 23.38 -28.93
N ASP A 56 12.17 24.21 -28.07
CA ASP A 56 13.57 24.62 -28.21
C ASP A 56 14.52 23.42 -28.12
N ILE A 57 14.35 22.58 -27.09
CA ILE A 57 15.13 21.35 -26.92
C ILE A 57 14.98 20.43 -28.13
N TYR A 58 13.76 20.17 -28.59
CA TYR A 58 13.54 19.29 -29.72
C TYR A 58 14.15 19.82 -31.01
N LYS A 59 14.04 21.12 -31.29
CA LYS A 59 14.69 21.76 -32.44
C LYS A 59 16.21 21.59 -32.42
N ARG A 60 16.83 21.68 -31.24
CA ARG A 60 18.28 21.47 -31.08
C ARG A 60 18.71 20.00 -31.25
N LEU A 61 17.83 19.04 -30.93
CA LEU A 61 18.16 17.62 -30.94
C LEU A 61 17.87 16.90 -32.25
N LYS A 62 16.76 17.23 -32.93
CA LYS A 62 16.22 16.45 -34.06
C LYS A 62 17.19 16.31 -35.26
N ASP A 63 18.02 17.33 -35.51
CA ASP A 63 18.98 17.32 -36.64
C ASP A 63 20.30 16.59 -36.29
N ILE A 64 20.45 16.19 -35.01
CA ILE A 64 21.69 15.68 -34.43
C ILE A 64 21.54 14.21 -33.96
N ILE A 65 20.35 13.85 -33.50
CA ILE A 65 19.95 12.54 -32.96
C ILE A 65 18.72 12.07 -33.73
N ASP A 66 18.70 10.79 -34.12
CA ASP A 66 17.51 10.16 -34.71
C ASP A 66 16.29 10.40 -33.80
N GLU A 67 15.20 10.92 -34.37
CA GLU A 67 14.00 11.28 -33.63
C GLU A 67 13.42 10.11 -32.82
N ASN A 68 13.56 8.87 -33.31
CA ASN A 68 13.11 7.68 -32.60
C ASN A 68 13.93 7.40 -31.32
N ASN A 69 15.10 8.01 -31.20
CA ASN A 69 15.97 7.90 -30.04
C ASN A 69 15.83 9.08 -29.08
N ILE A 70 15.06 10.12 -29.41
CA ILE A 70 14.80 11.25 -28.52
C ILE A 70 13.60 10.92 -27.62
N ILE A 71 13.78 11.09 -26.32
CA ILE A 71 12.72 11.03 -25.31
C ILE A 71 12.78 12.32 -24.49
N ILE A 72 11.66 13.02 -24.39
CA ILE A 72 11.50 14.14 -23.44
C ILE A 72 10.67 13.65 -22.28
N SER A 73 11.29 13.54 -21.11
CA SER A 73 10.66 12.96 -19.93
C SER A 73 10.68 13.94 -18.77
N PHE A 74 9.81 13.71 -17.79
CA PHE A 74 9.75 14.51 -16.56
C PHE A 74 10.09 13.60 -15.39
N ARG A 75 10.98 14.06 -14.52
CA ARG A 75 11.37 13.29 -13.33
C ARG A 75 10.18 13.20 -12.41
N HIS A 76 9.60 12.02 -12.34
CA HIS A 76 8.59 11.68 -11.38
C HIS A 76 9.24 10.97 -10.21
N THR A 77 8.73 11.22 -9.01
CA THR A 77 8.96 10.30 -7.92
C THR A 77 7.62 9.80 -7.43
N ILE A 78 7.39 8.49 -7.52
CA ILE A 78 6.15 7.79 -7.07
C ILE A 78 5.73 8.21 -5.65
N SER A 79 6.68 8.70 -4.87
CA SER A 79 6.52 8.98 -3.47
C SER A 79 6.06 10.40 -3.15
N LYS A 80 6.18 11.35 -4.08
CA LYS A 80 5.69 12.71 -3.91
C LYS A 80 4.18 12.63 -4.09
N GLU A 81 3.43 12.94 -3.03
CA GLU A 81 1.95 12.94 -2.96
C GLU A 81 1.28 13.99 -3.88
N ILE A 82 1.95 14.39 -4.96
CA ILE A 82 1.47 15.44 -5.85
C ILE A 82 0.38 14.84 -6.71
N ASP A 83 -0.75 15.53 -6.70
CA ASP A 83 -1.96 15.31 -7.47
C ASP A 83 -1.64 14.91 -8.93
N ASN A 84 -1.53 13.58 -9.14
CA ASN A 84 -1.10 12.97 -10.39
C ASN A 84 -1.92 13.48 -11.59
N ASN A 85 -3.15 13.95 -11.36
CA ASN A 85 -4.06 14.39 -12.41
C ASN A 85 -3.60 15.68 -13.12
N GLN A 86 -3.03 16.67 -12.43
CA GLN A 86 -2.65 17.95 -13.08
C GLN A 86 -1.38 17.81 -13.94
N THR A 87 -0.36 17.14 -13.41
CA THR A 87 0.89 16.80 -14.11
C THR A 87 0.60 15.98 -15.37
N CYS A 88 -0.23 14.94 -15.25
CA CYS A 88 -0.56 14.07 -16.38
C CYS A 88 -1.39 14.78 -17.44
N LYS A 89 -2.30 15.69 -17.06
CA LYS A 89 -3.07 16.49 -18.03
C LYS A 89 -2.18 17.40 -18.86
N LYS A 90 -1.26 18.13 -18.22
CA LYS A 90 -0.30 18.99 -18.94
C LYS A 90 0.63 18.17 -19.84
N LEU A 91 1.12 17.03 -19.35
CA LEU A 91 1.93 16.13 -20.16
C LEU A 91 1.15 15.62 -21.37
N TYR A 92 -0.13 15.29 -21.21
CA TYR A 92 -1.00 14.91 -22.31
C TYR A 92 -1.12 16.03 -23.36
N GLU A 93 -1.43 17.25 -22.93
CA GLU A 93 -1.53 18.42 -23.81
C GLU A 93 -0.24 18.64 -24.60
N LEU A 94 0.93 18.45 -23.96
CA LEU A 94 2.22 18.49 -24.64
C LEU A 94 2.36 17.39 -25.69
N THR A 95 1.95 16.16 -25.39
CA THR A 95 2.03 15.06 -26.36
C THR A 95 1.11 15.26 -27.56
N GLN A 96 -0.04 15.92 -27.37
CA GLN A 96 -0.91 16.32 -28.48
C GLN A 96 -0.29 17.45 -29.32
N LYS A 97 0.38 18.42 -28.67
CA LYS A 97 1.08 19.51 -29.36
C LYS A 97 2.31 19.04 -30.14
N PHE A 98 2.99 18.00 -29.65
CA PHE A 98 4.23 17.48 -30.21
C PHE A 98 4.15 15.97 -30.49
N PRO A 99 3.33 15.54 -31.48
CA PRO A 99 3.01 14.11 -31.69
C PRO A 99 4.20 13.25 -32.15
N ASN A 100 5.27 13.87 -32.66
CA ASN A 100 6.48 13.16 -33.11
C ASN A 100 7.55 13.02 -32.02
N ILE A 101 7.30 13.55 -30.82
CA ILE A 101 8.23 13.46 -29.70
C ILE A 101 7.73 12.40 -28.73
N ASN A 102 8.58 11.42 -28.43
CA ASN A 102 8.29 10.47 -27.36
C ASN A 102 8.37 11.20 -26.02
N MET A 103 7.24 11.25 -25.30
CA MET A 103 7.18 11.84 -23.96
C MET A 103 6.67 10.87 -22.91
N GLY A 104 7.08 11.10 -21.67
CA GLY A 104 6.67 10.28 -20.55
C GLY A 104 7.06 10.85 -19.19
N LEU A 105 6.81 10.03 -18.17
CA LEU A 105 7.34 10.25 -16.82
C LEU A 105 8.50 9.29 -16.58
N GLU A 106 9.62 9.81 -16.09
CA GLU A 106 10.77 9.00 -15.71
C GLU A 106 10.70 8.66 -14.23
N ASP A 107 10.61 7.38 -13.92
CA ASP A 107 10.71 6.87 -12.56
C ASP A 107 11.51 5.56 -12.55
N ASN A 108 12.46 5.44 -11.62
CA ASN A 108 13.27 4.22 -11.41
C ASN A 108 13.89 3.64 -12.70
N ASN A 109 14.44 4.52 -13.56
CA ASN A 109 15.00 4.20 -14.88
C ASN A 109 14.01 3.64 -15.92
N LYS A 110 12.70 3.73 -15.64
CA LYS A 110 11.63 3.43 -16.58
C LYS A 110 10.98 4.73 -17.05
N THR A 111 10.71 4.78 -18.35
CA THR A 111 9.90 5.84 -18.95
C THR A 111 8.49 5.29 -19.06
N TRP A 112 7.55 5.94 -18.40
CA TRP A 112 6.13 5.63 -18.46
C TRP A 112 5.48 6.44 -19.55
N ASN A 113 4.81 5.76 -20.47
CA ASN A 113 4.11 6.42 -21.56
C ASN A 113 2.92 7.21 -21.01
N VAL A 114 2.77 8.47 -21.45
CA VAL A 114 1.67 9.35 -21.06
C VAL A 114 0.29 8.70 -21.26
N TYR A 115 0.09 7.94 -22.34
CA TYR A 115 -1.19 7.33 -22.68
C TYR A 115 -1.57 6.25 -21.68
N ASP A 116 -0.59 5.46 -21.24
CA ASP A 116 -0.80 4.46 -20.18
C ASP A 116 -1.18 5.13 -18.86
N ILE A 117 -0.54 6.26 -18.54
CA ILE A 117 -0.82 7.01 -17.32
C ILE A 117 -2.23 7.61 -17.35
N ILE A 118 -2.64 8.24 -18.45
CA ILE A 118 -3.99 8.79 -18.61
C ILE A 118 -5.04 7.69 -18.51
N LYS A 119 -4.82 6.57 -19.22
CA LYS A 119 -5.74 5.43 -19.19
C LYS A 119 -5.91 4.89 -17.76
N ALA A 120 -4.83 4.85 -16.98
CA ALA A 120 -4.87 4.47 -15.58
C ALA A 120 -5.63 5.50 -14.73
N ASN A 121 -5.36 6.80 -14.90
CA ASN A 121 -6.07 7.87 -14.19
C ASN A 121 -7.57 7.86 -14.48
N GLN A 122 -7.97 7.69 -15.74
CA GLN A 122 -9.39 7.59 -16.12
C GLN A 122 -10.06 6.42 -15.38
N ARG A 123 -9.39 5.26 -15.30
CA ARG A 123 -9.94 4.11 -14.55
C ARG A 123 -10.06 4.39 -13.05
N LEU A 124 -9.11 5.10 -12.45
CA LEU A 124 -9.19 5.51 -11.05
C LEU A 124 -10.34 6.49 -10.82
N ASP A 125 -10.52 7.45 -11.72
CA ASP A 125 -11.60 8.42 -11.67
C ASP A 125 -12.96 7.73 -11.83
N ASP A 126 -13.08 6.76 -12.74
CA ASP A 126 -14.30 5.94 -12.93
C ASP A 126 -14.63 5.13 -11.67
N ILE A 127 -13.63 4.50 -11.05
CA ILE A 127 -13.78 3.75 -9.78
C ILE A 127 -14.25 4.70 -8.67
N ALA A 128 -13.55 5.83 -8.49
CA ALA A 128 -13.89 6.80 -7.45
C ALA A 128 -15.28 7.40 -7.67
N TYR A 129 -15.65 7.69 -8.92
CA TYR A 129 -16.97 8.17 -9.29
C TYR A 129 -18.07 7.14 -8.95
N LYS A 130 -17.85 5.86 -9.27
CA LYS A 130 -18.76 4.76 -8.91
C LYS A 130 -18.99 4.72 -7.39
N ILE A 131 -17.93 4.79 -6.59
CA ILE A 131 -18.01 4.77 -5.11
C ILE A 131 -18.77 6.01 -4.59
N LYS A 132 -18.44 7.21 -5.08
CA LYS A 132 -19.12 8.46 -4.68
C LYS A 132 -20.61 8.43 -5.01
N LYS A 133 -20.97 7.92 -6.19
CA LYS A 133 -22.36 7.87 -6.67
C LYS A 133 -23.22 6.87 -5.89
N ALA A 134 -22.61 5.85 -5.28
CA ALA A 134 -23.33 4.79 -4.58
C ALA A 134 -23.99 5.22 -3.25
N ASN A 135 -23.80 6.47 -2.79
CA ASN A 135 -24.37 7.00 -1.54
C ASN A 135 -24.13 6.09 -0.32
N LEU A 136 -22.91 5.55 -0.24
CA LEU A 136 -22.45 4.65 0.80
C LEU A 136 -21.91 5.40 2.01
N SER A 137 -22.02 4.82 3.20
CA SER A 137 -21.35 5.32 4.41
C SER A 137 -19.83 5.15 4.31
N PRO A 138 -19.02 5.84 5.13
CA PRO A 138 -17.56 5.74 5.06
C PRO A 138 -17.00 4.29 5.12
N ALA A 139 -17.53 3.43 5.98
CA ALA A 139 -17.11 2.03 6.08
C ALA A 139 -17.47 1.23 4.82
N GLU A 140 -18.60 1.55 4.20
CA GLU A 140 -19.05 0.94 2.94
C GLU A 140 -18.23 1.43 1.76
N GLN A 141 -17.90 2.72 1.68
CA GLN A 141 -17.00 3.29 0.67
C GLN A 141 -15.61 2.63 0.76
N LEU A 142 -15.08 2.49 1.98
CA LEU A 142 -13.82 1.82 2.23
C LEU A 142 -13.85 0.36 1.77
N LEU A 143 -14.91 -0.39 2.12
CA LEU A 143 -15.05 -1.78 1.67
C LEU A 143 -15.16 -1.88 0.14
N MET A 144 -15.90 -0.97 -0.49
CA MET A 144 -16.04 -0.94 -1.94
C MET A 144 -14.69 -0.67 -2.63
N ALA A 145 -13.91 0.29 -2.15
CA ALA A 145 -12.54 0.51 -2.62
C ALA A 145 -11.64 -0.72 -2.39
N TYR A 146 -11.75 -1.35 -1.22
CA TYR A 146 -11.00 -2.55 -0.87
C TYR A 146 -11.34 -3.73 -1.81
N PHE A 147 -12.59 -3.86 -2.22
CA PHE A 147 -13.05 -4.85 -3.19
C PHE A 147 -12.55 -4.64 -4.62
N GLU A 148 -12.30 -3.39 -5.03
CA GLU A 148 -11.69 -3.10 -6.33
C GLU A 148 -10.23 -3.58 -6.35
N VAL A 149 -9.53 -3.38 -5.23
CA VAL A 149 -8.11 -3.70 -5.07
C VAL A 149 -7.86 -5.21 -4.86
N THR A 150 -8.57 -5.84 -3.94
CA THR A 150 -8.42 -7.28 -3.61
C THR A 150 -8.93 -8.22 -4.71
N ASN A 151 -9.61 -7.68 -5.72
CA ASN A 151 -10.02 -8.44 -6.90
C ASN A 151 -8.87 -8.69 -7.89
N LEU A 152 -7.73 -8.02 -7.73
CA LEU A 152 -6.52 -8.29 -8.49
C LEU A 152 -5.84 -9.59 -8.00
N GLN A 153 -4.96 -10.14 -8.81
CA GLN A 153 -4.15 -11.30 -8.43
C GLN A 153 -2.75 -10.82 -8.10
N TYR A 154 -2.15 -11.34 -7.02
CA TYR A 154 -0.75 -11.09 -6.71
C TYR A 154 0.14 -11.69 -7.82
N ILE A 155 0.82 -10.82 -8.56
CA ILE A 155 1.67 -11.21 -9.68
C ILE A 155 2.93 -10.33 -9.63
N GLU A 156 4.05 -10.97 -9.32
CA GLU A 156 5.37 -10.33 -9.35
C GLU A 156 5.87 -10.17 -10.79
N GLU A 157 6.86 -9.31 -10.95
CA GLU A 157 7.57 -9.16 -12.20
C GLU A 157 8.43 -10.38 -12.53
N GLY A 158 8.61 -10.64 -13.83
CA GLY A 158 9.61 -11.58 -14.32
C GLY A 158 11.03 -11.08 -14.06
N LYS A 159 12.02 -12.00 -14.14
CA LYS A 159 13.44 -11.69 -13.88
C LYS A 159 14.02 -10.56 -14.73
N ASP A 160 13.49 -10.37 -15.95
CA ASP A 160 13.98 -9.39 -16.93
C ASP A 160 13.16 -8.08 -16.93
N GLU A 161 12.14 -8.00 -16.08
CA GLU A 161 11.21 -6.86 -16.01
C GLU A 161 11.62 -5.85 -14.93
N ASN A 162 11.09 -4.65 -14.99
CA ASN A 162 11.40 -3.61 -14.01
C ASN A 162 10.51 -3.80 -12.77
N TRP A 163 11.10 -3.84 -11.57
CA TRP A 163 10.39 -3.95 -10.29
C TRP A 163 9.38 -2.82 -10.02
N ALA A 164 9.42 -1.71 -10.77
CA ALA A 164 8.40 -0.68 -10.71
C ALA A 164 7.07 -1.15 -11.33
N ASP A 165 7.07 -2.22 -12.13
CA ASP A 165 5.92 -2.65 -12.94
C ASP A 165 4.75 -3.19 -12.11
N SER A 166 5.02 -3.72 -10.92
CA SER A 166 4.01 -4.18 -9.95
C SER A 166 3.74 -3.20 -8.80
N ARG A 167 4.33 -2.00 -8.84
CA ARG A 167 4.27 -1.01 -7.75
C ARG A 167 3.75 0.34 -8.19
N ALA A 168 4.03 0.73 -9.43
CA ALA A 168 3.50 1.96 -10.00
C ALA A 168 2.04 1.78 -10.43
N ILE A 169 1.16 2.65 -9.94
CA ILE A 169 -0.31 2.52 -10.11
C ILE A 169 -0.72 2.44 -11.58
N TYR A 170 -0.12 3.27 -12.42
CA TYR A 170 -0.40 3.25 -13.86
C TYR A 170 0.07 1.95 -14.54
N SER A 171 1.11 1.31 -14.03
CA SER A 171 1.54 -0.01 -14.53
C SER A 171 0.61 -1.11 -14.08
N ILE A 172 0.24 -1.09 -12.79
CA ILE A 172 -0.65 -2.06 -12.17
C ILE A 172 -1.97 -2.12 -12.92
N LEU A 173 -2.57 -0.95 -13.18
CA LEU A 173 -3.86 -0.89 -13.86
C LEU A 173 -3.74 -1.40 -15.31
N ASN A 174 -2.64 -1.15 -16.02
CA ASN A 174 -2.51 -1.57 -17.41
C ASN A 174 -2.03 -3.01 -17.60
N SER A 175 -1.20 -3.55 -16.71
CA SER A 175 -0.59 -4.88 -16.83
C SER A 175 -1.23 -5.95 -15.95
N GLY A 176 -1.90 -5.55 -14.86
CA GLY A 176 -2.43 -6.44 -13.84
C GLY A 176 -1.37 -7.02 -12.90
N LYS A 177 -0.08 -6.69 -13.08
CA LYS A 177 0.99 -7.08 -12.15
C LYS A 177 0.94 -6.21 -10.92
N ILE A 178 0.98 -6.83 -9.75
CA ILE A 178 0.81 -6.12 -8.49
C ILE A 178 1.39 -6.95 -7.34
N VAL A 179 2.12 -6.26 -6.46
CA VAL A 179 2.66 -6.79 -5.20
C VAL A 179 2.22 -5.93 -4.01
N CYS A 180 2.67 -6.27 -2.80
CA CYS A 180 2.19 -5.65 -1.56
C CYS A 180 2.20 -4.12 -1.56
N VAL A 181 3.26 -3.50 -2.06
CA VAL A 181 3.35 -2.04 -2.23
C VAL A 181 2.23 -1.54 -3.16
N GLY A 182 2.10 -2.15 -4.33
CA GLY A 182 1.10 -1.78 -5.33
C GLY A 182 -0.34 -1.89 -4.83
N PHE A 183 -0.67 -2.91 -4.04
CA PHE A 183 -2.00 -3.06 -3.44
C PHE A 183 -2.35 -1.88 -2.51
N VAL A 184 -1.40 -1.47 -1.65
CA VAL A 184 -1.60 -0.37 -0.72
C VAL A 184 -1.64 0.98 -1.44
N GLU A 185 -0.75 1.21 -2.40
CA GLU A 185 -0.75 2.46 -3.19
C GLU A 185 -2.04 2.60 -4.00
N LEU A 186 -2.52 1.53 -4.64
CA LEU A 186 -3.78 1.57 -5.39
C LEU A 186 -4.97 1.87 -4.48
N LEU A 187 -5.04 1.25 -3.29
CA LEU A 187 -6.10 1.53 -2.31
C LEU A 187 -6.05 2.99 -1.85
N LYS A 188 -4.85 3.50 -1.50
CA LYS A 188 -4.65 4.89 -1.09
C LYS A 188 -5.09 5.87 -2.17
N GLU A 189 -4.74 5.59 -3.42
CA GLU A 189 -5.04 6.47 -4.54
C GLU A 189 -6.54 6.51 -4.89
N ILE A 190 -7.23 5.36 -4.79
CA ILE A 190 -8.69 5.30 -4.91
C ILE A 190 -9.35 6.13 -3.80
N LEU A 191 -8.96 5.92 -2.54
CA LEU A 191 -9.55 6.62 -1.40
C LEU A 191 -9.28 8.14 -1.44
N THR A 192 -8.09 8.53 -1.89
CA THR A 192 -7.73 9.95 -2.10
C THR A 192 -8.66 10.59 -3.11
N ARG A 193 -8.97 9.91 -4.22
CA ARG A 193 -9.96 10.40 -5.20
C ARG A 193 -11.39 10.37 -4.69
N VAL A 194 -11.76 9.37 -3.86
CA VAL A 194 -13.05 9.35 -3.15
C VAL A 194 -13.17 10.58 -2.25
N ASN A 195 -12.05 11.04 -1.66
CA ASN A 195 -11.94 12.28 -0.89
C ASN A 195 -13.03 12.40 0.19
N SER A 196 -13.04 11.42 1.10
CA SER A 196 -13.98 11.36 2.23
C SER A 196 -13.29 11.86 3.49
N ASP A 197 -13.81 12.90 4.12
CA ASP A 197 -13.24 13.48 5.36
C ASP A 197 -13.21 12.48 6.54
N ASN A 198 -13.98 11.39 6.42
CA ASN A 198 -14.12 10.36 7.44
C ASN A 198 -13.23 9.14 7.22
N ILE A 199 -12.37 9.17 6.18
CA ILE A 199 -11.46 8.08 5.84
C ILE A 199 -10.07 8.67 5.58
N GLU A 200 -9.09 8.27 6.37
CA GLU A 200 -7.70 8.61 6.13
C GLU A 200 -6.85 7.36 6.12
N ILE A 201 -6.01 7.19 5.09
CA ILE A 201 -5.22 5.98 4.90
C ILE A 201 -3.72 6.29 4.93
N PHE A 202 -3.01 5.47 5.69
CA PHE A 202 -1.59 5.56 5.95
C PHE A 202 -0.88 4.31 5.44
N ARG A 203 0.32 4.49 4.91
CA ARG A 203 1.22 3.38 4.57
C ARG A 203 1.80 2.80 5.86
N ASN A 204 1.86 1.49 5.96
CA ASN A 204 2.52 0.78 7.06
C ASN A 204 3.47 -0.28 6.50
N VAL A 205 4.76 -0.17 6.82
CA VAL A 205 5.79 -1.08 6.31
C VAL A 205 6.34 -1.93 7.45
N THR A 206 6.33 -3.24 7.27
CA THR A 206 6.82 -4.21 8.26
C THR A 206 7.96 -5.04 7.68
N LYS A 207 8.89 -5.47 8.54
CA LYS A 207 9.97 -6.40 8.15
C LYS A 207 9.52 -7.83 8.41
N MET A 208 9.44 -8.65 7.40
CA MET A 208 9.17 -10.09 7.51
C MET A 208 10.46 -10.89 7.34
N LYS A 209 10.41 -12.20 7.64
CA LYS A 209 11.54 -13.13 7.47
C LYS A 209 12.11 -13.13 6.04
N ASP A 210 11.24 -12.99 5.04
CA ASP A 210 11.59 -13.12 3.63
C ASP A 210 11.67 -11.77 2.88
N GLY A 211 11.57 -10.63 3.58
CA GLY A 211 11.63 -9.30 2.97
C GLY A 211 10.78 -8.25 3.69
N GLY A 212 10.67 -7.06 3.11
CA GLY A 212 9.71 -6.05 3.57
C GLY A 212 8.30 -6.37 3.09
N HIS A 213 7.29 -6.00 3.85
CA HIS A 213 5.88 -6.09 3.49
C HIS A 213 5.20 -4.74 3.70
N GLN A 214 4.39 -4.30 2.75
CA GLN A 214 3.63 -3.04 2.86
C GLN A 214 2.15 -3.35 3.03
N THR A 215 1.56 -2.71 4.04
CA THR A 215 0.18 -2.81 4.50
C THR A 215 -0.37 -1.40 4.70
N ALA A 216 -1.62 -1.26 5.09
CA ALA A 216 -2.24 0.03 5.36
C ALA A 216 -2.80 0.12 6.78
N ILE A 217 -2.84 1.33 7.30
CA ILE A 217 -3.63 1.68 8.47
C ILE A 217 -4.67 2.69 7.99
N VAL A 218 -5.91 2.57 8.45
CA VAL A 218 -6.98 3.50 8.11
C VAL A 218 -7.55 4.10 9.38
N TYR A 219 -7.67 5.42 9.44
CA TYR A 219 -8.62 6.08 10.33
C TYR A 219 -9.98 6.05 9.67
N LEU A 220 -11.00 5.62 10.41
CA LEU A 220 -12.36 5.52 9.93
C LEU A 220 -13.32 6.08 10.98
N GLU A 221 -14.16 7.01 10.56
CA GLU A 221 -15.32 7.49 11.32
C GLU A 221 -16.62 7.18 10.56
N ASP A 222 -17.46 6.30 11.09
CA ASP A 222 -18.73 5.93 10.49
C ASP A 222 -19.82 5.89 11.56
N SER A 223 -20.67 6.92 11.55
CA SER A 223 -21.77 7.07 12.50
C SER A 223 -22.89 6.05 12.31
N LYS A 224 -23.07 5.50 11.10
CA LYS A 224 -24.11 4.48 10.79
C LYS A 224 -23.82 3.17 11.51
N TYR A 225 -22.54 2.81 11.64
CA TYR A 225 -22.09 1.59 12.30
C TYR A 225 -21.44 1.82 13.66
N GLN A 226 -21.37 3.08 14.12
CA GLN A 226 -20.68 3.49 15.34
C GLN A 226 -19.21 3.02 15.36
N ILE A 227 -18.56 3.10 14.20
CA ILE A 227 -17.14 2.79 14.03
C ILE A 227 -16.39 4.11 14.14
N GLN A 228 -15.42 4.18 15.05
CA GLN A 228 -14.52 5.33 15.12
C GLN A 228 -13.18 4.84 15.64
N GLY A 229 -12.12 5.05 14.88
CA GLY A 229 -10.76 4.71 15.30
C GLY A 229 -9.87 4.29 14.15
N TYR A 230 -8.73 3.71 14.51
CA TYR A 230 -7.73 3.27 13.56
C TYR A 230 -7.81 1.76 13.35
N TYR A 231 -7.60 1.29 12.13
CA TYR A 231 -7.70 -0.13 11.82
C TYR A 231 -6.60 -0.56 10.86
N TYR A 232 -6.13 -1.78 11.03
CA TYR A 232 -5.17 -2.40 10.14
C TYR A 232 -5.87 -2.98 8.90
N LEU A 233 -5.22 -2.81 7.74
CA LEU A 233 -5.63 -3.32 6.45
C LEU A 233 -4.48 -4.04 5.75
N ASP A 234 -4.70 -5.27 5.27
CA ASP A 234 -3.76 -5.95 4.36
C ASP A 234 -4.46 -6.46 3.09
N PRO A 235 -4.63 -5.60 2.07
CA PRO A 235 -5.23 -6.00 0.80
C PRO A 235 -4.45 -7.10 0.07
N THR A 236 -3.15 -7.27 0.35
CA THR A 236 -2.31 -8.29 -0.30
C THR A 236 -2.73 -9.69 0.14
N TRP A 237 -2.97 -9.89 1.43
CA TRP A 237 -3.29 -11.20 1.99
C TRP A 237 -4.77 -11.58 1.90
N ASP A 238 -5.62 -10.62 1.59
CA ASP A 238 -7.03 -10.80 1.28
C ASP A 238 -7.32 -10.90 -0.23
N THR A 239 -6.27 -10.78 -1.07
CA THR A 239 -6.39 -10.86 -2.52
C THR A 239 -6.72 -12.26 -3.03
N ARG A 240 -7.24 -12.33 -4.26
CA ARG A 240 -7.58 -13.60 -4.92
C ARG A 240 -6.32 -14.43 -5.21
N ASN A 241 -6.40 -15.74 -4.95
CA ASN A 241 -5.35 -16.69 -5.33
C ASN A 241 -5.31 -16.94 -6.85
N ASP A 242 -6.48 -16.89 -7.52
CA ASP A 242 -6.59 -17.01 -8.97
C ASP A 242 -7.81 -16.24 -9.53
N LEU A 243 -7.74 -15.90 -10.82
CA LEU A 243 -8.81 -15.19 -11.54
C LEU A 243 -9.89 -16.12 -12.11
N LYS A 244 -9.69 -17.44 -12.09
CA LYS A 244 -10.58 -18.44 -12.72
C LYS A 244 -11.75 -18.85 -11.82
N SER A 245 -11.55 -18.76 -10.51
CA SER A 245 -12.57 -19.04 -9.50
C SER A 245 -13.55 -17.86 -9.37
N PRO A 246 -14.83 -18.08 -9.01
CA PRO A 246 -15.77 -17.00 -8.73
C PRO A 246 -15.20 -15.98 -7.72
N ARG A 247 -15.67 -14.72 -7.77
CA ARG A 247 -15.27 -13.64 -6.85
C ARG A 247 -15.51 -14.07 -5.40
N GLU A 248 -14.44 -14.44 -4.71
CA GLU A 248 -14.46 -14.86 -3.31
C GLU A 248 -13.53 -13.92 -2.54
N PHE A 249 -14.12 -12.91 -1.90
CA PHE A 249 -13.36 -11.88 -1.19
C PHE A 249 -12.77 -12.40 0.12
N GLY A 250 -11.46 -12.25 0.27
CA GLY A 250 -10.82 -12.23 1.57
C GLY A 250 -11.14 -10.90 2.27
N LEU A 251 -11.42 -10.99 3.57
CA LEU A 251 -11.65 -9.88 4.48
C LEU A 251 -11.05 -10.20 5.86
N ALA A 252 -10.10 -11.15 5.94
CA ALA A 252 -9.49 -11.54 7.21
C ALA A 252 -8.58 -10.44 7.76
N TRP A 253 -8.15 -9.53 6.89
CA TRP A 253 -7.32 -8.37 7.18
C TRP A 253 -8.04 -7.06 6.93
N PHE A 254 -9.37 -7.07 6.77
CA PHE A 254 -10.17 -5.87 6.61
C PHE A 254 -10.66 -5.36 7.97
N LEU A 255 -10.36 -4.09 8.26
CA LEU A 255 -10.66 -3.40 9.50
C LEU A 255 -10.29 -4.17 10.78
N VAL A 256 -9.05 -4.69 10.82
CA VAL A 256 -8.56 -5.45 11.98
C VAL A 256 -8.15 -4.47 13.09
N PRO A 257 -8.74 -4.58 14.31
CA PRO A 257 -8.27 -3.79 15.45
C PRO A 257 -6.83 -4.13 15.83
N PHE A 258 -6.07 -3.14 16.28
CA PHE A 258 -4.65 -3.34 16.63
C PHE A 258 -4.43 -4.41 17.68
N GLU A 259 -5.28 -4.51 18.70
CA GLU A 259 -5.24 -5.55 19.72
C GLU A 259 -5.22 -6.96 19.12
N GLN A 260 -5.82 -7.15 17.94
CA GLN A 260 -5.90 -8.47 17.31
C GLN A 260 -4.60 -8.87 16.61
N LEU A 261 -3.73 -7.91 16.29
CA LEU A 261 -2.45 -8.17 15.62
C LEU A 261 -1.49 -8.99 16.47
N LYS A 262 -1.62 -8.96 17.81
CA LYS A 262 -0.77 -9.75 18.73
C LYS A 262 -0.97 -11.27 18.60
N TYR A 263 -2.07 -11.68 17.98
CA TYR A 263 -2.48 -13.07 17.78
C TYR A 263 -2.20 -13.60 16.37
N ILE A 264 -1.44 -12.88 15.55
CA ILE A 264 -1.02 -13.38 14.24
C ILE A 264 -0.01 -14.52 14.46
N LYS A 265 -0.20 -15.63 13.74
CA LYS A 265 0.67 -16.82 13.83
C LYS A 265 2.13 -16.55 13.48
N SER A 266 3.01 -17.30 14.13
CA SER A 266 4.48 -17.12 14.08
C SER A 266 5.19 -17.40 12.75
N ASP A 267 4.56 -18.15 11.84
CA ASP A 267 5.04 -18.32 10.47
C ASP A 267 4.86 -17.03 9.64
N ARG A 268 4.00 -16.13 10.09
CA ARG A 268 3.77 -14.79 9.52
C ARG A 268 4.39 -13.67 10.35
N GLN A 269 5.16 -14.02 11.38
CA GLN A 269 5.76 -13.03 12.26
C GLN A 269 6.92 -12.28 11.60
N VAL A 270 7.02 -11.02 12.02
CA VAL A 270 8.13 -10.10 11.79
C VAL A 270 9.46 -10.74 12.19
N ASP A 271 10.49 -10.49 11.38
CA ASP A 271 11.83 -10.98 11.67
C ASP A 271 12.42 -10.24 12.88
N ASN A 272 12.41 -10.90 14.04
CA ASN A 272 13.03 -10.39 15.27
C ASN A 272 14.57 -10.35 15.20
N ARG A 273 15.20 -10.96 14.19
CA ARG A 273 16.64 -10.86 13.94
C ARG A 273 16.89 -9.66 13.05
N GLY A 274 16.83 -8.48 13.67
CA GLY A 274 17.04 -7.17 13.03
C GLY A 274 18.40 -6.97 12.38
N GLY A 275 18.84 -7.79 11.42
CA GLY A 275 19.80 -7.35 10.41
C GLY A 275 19.23 -6.10 9.75
N ALA A 276 19.95 -4.99 9.90
CA ALA A 276 19.61 -3.69 9.36
C ALA A 276 19.17 -3.79 7.91
N CYS A 277 18.22 -2.93 7.56
CA CYS A 277 17.78 -2.68 6.20
C CYS A 277 19.02 -2.51 5.29
N LYS A 278 19.36 -3.53 4.49
CA LYS A 278 20.16 -3.32 3.26
C LYS A 278 19.30 -2.70 2.14
N PHE A 279 18.01 -2.47 2.39
CA PHE A 279 17.15 -1.62 1.56
C PHE A 279 17.42 -0.13 1.83
N VAL A 280 18.56 0.26 1.28
CA VAL A 280 18.92 1.50 0.60
C VAL A 280 18.52 2.84 1.23
N LYS A 281 19.55 3.57 1.65
CA LYS A 281 19.70 5.03 1.85
C LYS A 281 19.04 5.95 0.78
N TYR A 282 18.51 5.41 -0.32
CA TYR A 282 17.92 6.15 -1.45
C TYR A 282 16.40 6.29 -1.40
N THR A 283 15.68 5.41 -0.69
CA THR A 283 14.21 5.49 -0.58
C THR A 283 13.71 6.41 0.53
N MET A 284 14.63 6.90 1.39
CA MET A 284 14.32 7.74 2.56
C MET A 284 13.91 9.18 2.22
N GLY A 285 14.24 9.68 1.03
CA GLY A 285 13.94 11.08 0.68
C GLY A 285 12.50 11.31 0.21
N ASN A 286 11.70 10.25 0.13
CA ASN A 286 10.62 10.24 -0.83
C ASN A 286 9.44 9.38 -0.35
N PHE A 287 9.65 8.14 0.09
CA PHE A 287 8.57 7.34 0.67
C PHE A 287 8.58 7.54 2.18
N GLY A 288 7.41 7.78 2.79
CA GLY A 288 7.24 7.85 4.24
C GLY A 288 7.70 6.54 4.91
N THR A 289 9.00 6.44 5.13
CA THR A 289 9.63 5.38 5.90
C THR A 289 9.45 5.70 7.37
N THR A 290 9.11 4.69 8.17
CA THR A 290 9.44 4.72 9.58
C THR A 290 10.92 5.09 9.74
N ILE A 291 11.20 6.17 10.47
CA ILE A 291 12.56 6.50 10.90
C ILE A 291 13.02 5.40 11.85
N VAL A 292 13.85 4.47 11.36
CA VAL A 292 14.80 3.76 12.19
C VAL A 292 16.08 4.57 12.12
N TYR A 293 16.41 5.27 13.20
CA TYR A 293 17.75 5.82 13.32
C TYR A 293 18.77 4.68 13.33
N ASN A 294 19.74 4.74 12.41
CA ASN A 294 20.93 3.91 12.43
C ASN A 294 21.94 4.59 13.37
N PHE A 295 21.98 4.15 14.62
CA PHE A 295 23.08 4.45 15.54
C PHE A 295 24.15 3.35 15.38
N SER A 296 25.38 3.64 15.79
CA SER A 296 26.56 2.76 15.80
C SER A 296 26.28 1.27 16.04
N GLU A 297 27.17 0.42 15.51
CA GLU A 297 27.06 -1.02 15.20
C GLU A 297 26.38 -1.97 16.21
N GLU A 298 26.02 -1.57 17.43
CA GLU A 298 25.72 -2.49 18.53
C GLU A 298 24.44 -2.22 19.36
N ALA A 299 23.58 -1.25 19.04
CA ALA A 299 22.33 -1.06 19.82
C ALA A 299 21.08 -0.80 18.95
N ARG A 300 20.06 -1.65 19.10
CA ARG A 300 18.80 -1.64 18.32
C ARG A 300 17.62 -1.39 19.25
N CYS A 301 16.78 -0.41 18.97
CA CYS A 301 15.48 -0.27 19.64
C CYS A 301 14.31 -0.25 18.64
N SER A 302 13.22 -0.89 19.04
CA SER A 302 12.02 -1.17 18.26
C SER A 302 10.83 -1.17 19.22
N VAL A 303 9.91 -0.22 19.12
CA VAL A 303 8.62 -0.36 19.80
C VAL A 303 7.66 -1.09 18.90
N ALA A 304 7.77 -2.41 19.00
CA ALA A 304 6.60 -3.26 19.06
C ALA A 304 7.05 -4.58 19.67
N TYR A 305 6.38 -4.98 20.75
CA TYR A 305 6.24 -6.40 21.00
C TYR A 305 5.33 -6.94 19.86
N LYS A 306 5.96 -7.26 18.70
CA LYS A 306 5.37 -7.81 17.46
C LYS A 306 4.86 -6.85 16.34
N GLY A 307 5.67 -5.88 15.91
CA GLY A 307 5.82 -5.61 14.47
C GLY A 307 5.09 -4.47 13.74
N ALA A 308 4.40 -3.51 14.38
CA ALA A 308 3.84 -2.34 13.67
C ALA A 308 4.54 -1.05 14.12
N LYS A 309 4.99 -0.21 13.16
CA LYS A 309 5.67 1.05 13.44
C LYS A 309 4.93 2.21 12.77
N VAL A 310 4.66 3.30 13.50
CA VAL A 310 3.91 4.47 13.00
C VAL A 310 4.85 5.49 12.34
N THR A 311 4.42 6.14 11.25
CA THR A 311 5.21 7.20 10.59
C THR A 311 5.02 8.55 11.32
N GLN A 312 5.93 9.50 11.09
CA GLN A 312 5.78 10.88 11.61
C GLN A 312 4.49 11.54 11.10
N GLU A 313 4.14 11.37 9.83
CA GLU A 313 2.88 11.87 9.27
C GLU A 313 1.66 11.28 9.98
N MET A 314 1.68 9.97 10.24
CA MET A 314 0.61 9.29 10.97
C MET A 314 0.53 9.80 12.40
N ALA A 315 1.65 9.98 13.10
CA ALA A 315 1.69 10.58 14.43
C ALA A 315 1.15 12.02 14.43
N ILE A 316 1.50 12.85 13.44
CA ILE A 316 0.99 14.22 13.28
C ILE A 316 -0.52 14.22 12.98
N SER A 317 -1.00 13.32 12.12
CA SER A 317 -2.43 13.20 11.83
C SER A 317 -3.22 12.73 13.05
N MET A 318 -2.69 11.77 13.82
CA MET A 318 -3.26 11.36 15.10
C MET A 318 -3.39 12.52 16.08
N ILE A 319 -2.36 13.37 16.18
CA ILE A 319 -2.37 14.61 16.98
C ILE A 319 -3.50 15.55 16.52
N LYS A 320 -3.73 15.69 15.21
CA LYS A 320 -4.81 16.54 14.65
C LYS A 320 -6.19 16.01 15.00
N HIS A 321 -6.42 14.71 14.82
CA HIS A 321 -7.74 14.08 15.06
C HIS A 321 -8.09 13.93 16.54
N CYS A 322 -7.09 13.94 17.42
CA CYS A 322 -7.29 13.63 18.82
C CYS A 322 -6.70 14.71 19.74
N LYS A 323 -7.36 15.87 19.79
CA LYS A 323 -7.01 16.98 20.72
C LYS A 323 -6.85 16.51 22.18
N ASN A 324 -7.60 15.49 22.60
CA ASN A 324 -7.56 14.91 23.95
C ASN A 324 -6.34 13.99 24.19
N LEU A 325 -5.74 13.40 23.14
CA LEU A 325 -4.56 12.55 23.26
C LEU A 325 -3.29 13.38 23.50
N VAL A 326 -3.18 14.56 22.87
CA VAL A 326 -2.05 15.48 23.05
C VAL A 326 -1.90 15.85 24.53
N SER A 327 -3.00 16.15 25.22
CA SER A 327 -3.02 16.44 26.66
C SER A 327 -2.81 15.20 27.53
N LYS A 328 -3.29 14.02 27.10
CA LYS A 328 -3.20 12.77 27.88
C LYS A 328 -1.80 12.14 27.81
N TYR A 329 -1.09 12.29 26.68
CA TYR A 329 0.17 11.61 26.40
C TYR A 329 1.39 12.53 26.24
N ARG A 330 1.22 13.86 26.34
CA ARG A 330 2.31 14.86 26.28
C ARG A 330 3.27 14.66 25.10
N ILE A 331 2.73 14.48 23.90
CA ILE A 331 3.53 14.34 22.69
C ILE A 331 4.03 15.74 22.28
N GLU A 332 5.20 16.14 22.76
CA GLU A 332 5.87 17.39 22.35
C GLU A 332 6.69 17.16 21.08
N SER A 333 6.79 18.20 20.24
CA SER A 333 7.31 18.16 18.87
C SER A 333 8.53 17.24 18.67
N LEU A 334 8.41 16.29 17.74
CA LEU A 334 9.50 15.43 17.26
C LEU A 334 10.70 16.31 16.86
N TYR A 335 11.75 16.26 17.68
CA TYR A 335 12.89 17.17 17.64
C TYR A 335 13.71 17.05 16.34
N SER A 336 14.03 18.20 15.74
CA SER A 336 15.02 18.33 14.66
C SER A 336 16.33 18.90 15.21
N GLY A 337 17.35 18.08 15.42
CA GLY A 337 18.69 18.53 15.82
C GLY A 337 19.74 17.42 15.72
N GLU A 338 20.97 17.78 15.36
CA GLU A 338 22.12 16.86 15.40
C GLU A 338 22.51 16.55 16.86
N PHE A 339 22.89 15.29 17.13
CA PHE A 339 23.19 14.81 18.47
C PHE A 339 24.69 14.65 18.70
N ASP A 340 25.28 15.54 19.50
CA ASP A 340 26.73 15.56 19.77
C ASP A 340 27.19 14.61 20.89
N ASP A 341 26.27 14.00 21.66
CA ASP A 341 26.63 13.13 22.80
C ASP A 341 25.71 11.91 22.96
N GLU A 342 26.31 10.76 23.30
CA GLU A 342 25.71 9.43 23.46
C GLU A 342 24.68 9.38 24.60
N ALA A 343 24.93 10.08 25.71
CA ALA A 343 23.99 10.16 26.82
C ALA A 343 22.69 10.91 26.42
N ARG A 344 22.81 11.96 25.61
CA ARG A 344 21.68 12.70 25.06
C ARG A 344 20.90 11.88 24.03
N ARG A 345 21.60 11.12 23.19
CA ARG A 345 20.98 10.14 22.27
C ARG A 345 20.15 9.12 23.04
N LYS A 346 20.69 8.49 24.08
CA LYS A 346 19.98 7.49 24.88
C LYS A 346 18.70 8.05 25.52
N LYS A 347 18.77 9.24 26.12
CA LYS A 347 17.62 9.91 26.71
C LYS A 347 16.51 10.20 25.69
N VAL A 348 16.87 10.73 24.52
CA VAL A 348 15.93 11.00 23.43
C VAL A 348 15.31 9.71 22.90
N MET A 349 16.09 8.61 22.86
CA MET A 349 15.58 7.31 22.46
C MET A 349 14.56 6.76 23.47
N ASP A 350 14.83 6.85 24.77
CA ASP A 350 13.89 6.43 25.81
C ASP A 350 12.58 7.24 25.76
N GLU A 351 12.67 8.54 25.46
CA GLU A 351 11.51 9.42 25.24
C GLU A 351 10.71 9.01 23.98
N LEU A 352 11.37 8.77 22.85
CA LEU A 352 10.74 8.31 21.61
C LEU A 352 10.05 6.94 21.77
N ILE A 353 10.71 5.99 22.46
CA ILE A 353 10.13 4.68 22.78
C ILE A 353 8.85 4.85 23.61
N SER A 354 8.88 5.77 24.57
CA SER A 354 7.71 6.08 25.38
C SER A 354 6.59 6.66 24.53
N ASP A 355 6.90 7.58 23.61
CA ASP A 355 5.89 8.19 22.73
C ASP A 355 5.32 7.22 21.70
N GLU A 356 6.13 6.32 21.14
CA GLU A 356 5.66 5.24 20.25
C GLU A 356 4.72 4.28 20.98
N SER A 357 5.05 3.88 22.21
CA SER A 357 4.19 3.03 23.04
C SER A 357 2.87 3.73 23.36
N ARG A 358 2.92 5.02 23.70
CA ARG A 358 1.72 5.83 23.96
C ARG A 358 0.87 6.00 22.71
N ALA A 359 1.49 6.18 21.54
CA ALA A 359 0.78 6.24 20.27
C ALA A 359 0.08 4.91 19.97
N PHE A 360 0.74 3.77 20.21
CA PHE A 360 0.12 2.45 20.07
C PHE A 360 -1.07 2.27 21.02
N ASP A 361 -0.89 2.57 22.31
CA ASP A 361 -1.98 2.47 23.29
C ASP A 361 -3.15 3.37 22.89
N ALA A 362 -2.86 4.57 22.38
CA ALA A 362 -3.88 5.49 21.90
C ALA A 362 -4.61 5.00 20.65
N LEU A 363 -3.92 4.38 19.69
CA LEU A 363 -4.56 3.72 18.55
C LEU A 363 -5.49 2.61 19.05
N ASN A 364 -4.96 1.74 19.91
CA ASN A 364 -5.68 0.59 20.42
C ASN A 364 -6.91 0.96 21.25
N ASP A 365 -6.81 1.98 22.10
CA ASP A 365 -7.91 2.54 22.89
C ASP A 365 -9.09 2.99 22.00
N GLN A 366 -8.81 3.42 20.77
CA GLN A 366 -9.81 3.86 19.81
C GLN A 366 -10.31 2.73 18.91
N SER A 367 -9.48 1.73 18.62
CA SER A 367 -9.79 0.61 17.72
C SER A 367 -10.74 -0.41 18.34
N LYS A 368 -12.05 -0.15 18.28
CA LYS A 368 -13.04 -1.12 18.78
C LYS A 368 -13.26 -2.28 17.79
N PRO A 369 -13.38 -3.54 18.28
CA PRO A 369 -13.77 -4.67 17.45
C PRO A 369 -15.11 -4.44 16.74
N ILE A 370 -15.13 -4.70 15.43
CA ILE A 370 -16.34 -4.61 14.63
C ILE A 370 -17.20 -5.86 14.87
N LYS A 371 -18.50 -5.66 15.11
CA LYS A 371 -19.44 -6.78 15.29
C LYS A 371 -19.70 -7.45 13.94
N THR A 372 -19.80 -8.77 13.93
CA THR A 372 -20.11 -9.56 12.73
C THR A 372 -21.39 -9.07 12.02
N VAL A 373 -22.42 -8.72 12.80
CA VAL A 373 -23.69 -8.21 12.24
C VAL A 373 -23.51 -6.91 11.47
N ASP A 374 -22.65 -6.01 11.93
CA ASP A 374 -22.44 -4.71 11.29
C ASP A 374 -21.57 -4.88 10.05
N LEU A 375 -20.53 -5.72 10.11
CA LEU A 375 -19.74 -6.06 8.92
C LEU A 375 -20.59 -6.74 7.83
N VAL A 376 -21.52 -7.63 8.19
CA VAL A 376 -22.44 -8.24 7.22
C VAL A 376 -23.36 -7.19 6.59
N LYS A 377 -23.86 -6.21 7.36
CA LYS A 377 -24.65 -5.10 6.81
C LYS A 377 -23.84 -4.25 5.83
N ILE A 378 -22.58 -3.93 6.18
CA ILE A 378 -21.66 -3.20 5.30
C ILE A 378 -21.49 -3.96 3.98
N ILE A 379 -21.18 -5.27 4.04
CA ILE A 379 -21.04 -6.12 2.85
C ILE A 379 -22.31 -6.13 2.02
N LEU A 380 -23.48 -6.32 2.62
CA LEU A 380 -24.76 -6.35 1.90
C LEU A 380 -25.05 -5.03 1.17
N ASN A 381 -24.78 -3.89 1.81
CA ASN A 381 -25.02 -2.59 1.20
C ASN A 381 -24.06 -2.32 0.04
N VAL A 382 -22.79 -2.71 0.16
CA VAL A 382 -21.82 -2.65 -0.95
C VAL A 382 -22.24 -3.57 -2.10
N LEU A 383 -22.65 -4.81 -1.82
CA LEU A 383 -23.12 -5.72 -2.87
C LEU A 383 -24.39 -5.19 -3.56
N LYS A 384 -25.30 -4.59 -2.80
CA LYS A 384 -26.48 -3.94 -3.38
C LYS A 384 -26.11 -2.76 -4.27
N ALA A 385 -25.10 -1.97 -3.89
CA ALA A 385 -24.58 -0.88 -4.70
C ALA A 385 -23.80 -1.36 -5.95
N GLU A 386 -23.36 -2.61 -5.97
CA GLU A 386 -22.86 -3.30 -7.17
C GLU A 386 -23.97 -4.02 -7.96
N ASP A 387 -25.24 -3.64 -7.74
CA ASP A 387 -26.43 -4.16 -8.42
C ASP A 387 -26.64 -5.68 -8.29
N PHE A 388 -26.14 -6.29 -7.22
CA PHE A 388 -26.45 -7.69 -6.92
C PHE A 388 -27.89 -7.85 -6.44
N GLU A 389 -28.62 -8.74 -7.09
CA GLU A 389 -29.94 -9.18 -6.64
C GLU A 389 -29.87 -9.75 -5.22
N LYS A 390 -30.96 -9.57 -4.46
CA LYS A 390 -31.00 -9.89 -3.02
C LYS A 390 -30.51 -11.31 -2.71
N ASP A 391 -30.97 -12.30 -3.46
CA ASP A 391 -30.62 -13.71 -3.22
C ASP A 391 -29.17 -14.00 -3.60
N GLU A 392 -28.64 -13.34 -4.64
CA GLU A 392 -27.23 -13.44 -5.01
C GLU A 392 -26.34 -12.79 -3.93
N ALA A 393 -26.73 -11.61 -3.44
CA ALA A 393 -26.02 -10.93 -2.36
C ALA A 393 -25.96 -11.80 -1.10
N ILE A 394 -27.06 -12.44 -0.72
CA ILE A 394 -27.10 -13.39 0.41
C ILE A 394 -26.16 -14.57 0.18
N LEU A 395 -26.17 -15.15 -1.02
CA LEU A 395 -25.28 -16.26 -1.36
C LEU A 395 -23.80 -15.86 -1.29
N ARG A 396 -23.46 -14.65 -1.76
CA ARG A 396 -22.11 -14.10 -1.68
C ARG A 396 -21.68 -13.85 -0.24
N VAL A 397 -22.53 -13.26 0.60
CA VAL A 397 -22.24 -13.10 2.04
C VAL A 397 -21.95 -14.45 2.69
N LYS A 398 -22.73 -15.50 2.39
CA LYS A 398 -22.45 -16.85 2.90
C LYS A 398 -21.06 -17.36 2.51
N ARG A 399 -20.64 -17.14 1.26
CA ARG A 399 -19.31 -17.53 0.79
C ARG A 399 -18.22 -16.73 1.50
N ILE A 400 -18.39 -15.41 1.63
CA ILE A 400 -17.47 -14.52 2.35
C ILE A 400 -17.31 -15.00 3.81
N LEU A 401 -18.41 -15.23 4.52
CA LEU A 401 -18.37 -15.72 5.90
C LEU A 401 -17.62 -17.04 6.02
N ARG A 402 -17.95 -18.03 5.16
CA ARG A 402 -17.32 -19.35 5.18
C ARG A 402 -15.82 -19.28 4.89
N ASN A 403 -15.42 -18.48 3.90
CA ASN A 403 -14.03 -18.36 3.51
C ASN A 403 -13.21 -17.61 4.56
N ASN A 404 -13.78 -16.56 5.15
CA ASN A 404 -13.07 -15.77 6.16
C ASN A 404 -12.92 -16.50 7.50
N ILE A 405 -13.84 -17.40 7.88
CA ILE A 405 -13.59 -18.33 9.00
C ILE A 405 -12.32 -19.17 8.73
N LYS A 406 -12.19 -19.73 7.52
CA LYS A 406 -11.03 -20.54 7.16
C LYS A 406 -9.75 -19.72 7.14
N LEU A 407 -9.81 -18.50 6.59
CA LEU A 407 -8.68 -17.58 6.57
C LEU A 407 -8.27 -17.23 8.00
N VAL A 408 -9.17 -16.72 8.84
CA VAL A 408 -8.86 -16.39 10.24
C VAL A 408 -8.22 -17.57 10.97
N ASN A 409 -8.82 -18.76 10.91
CA ASN A 409 -8.27 -19.97 11.53
C ASN A 409 -6.87 -20.34 11.02
N SER A 410 -6.53 -19.97 9.78
CA SER A 410 -5.21 -20.19 9.20
C SER A 410 -4.19 -19.13 9.62
N LYS A 411 -4.61 -17.89 9.92
CA LYS A 411 -3.72 -16.73 10.14
C LYS A 411 -3.55 -16.35 11.61
N PHE A 412 -4.54 -16.62 12.46
CA PHE A 412 -4.57 -16.19 13.86
C PHE A 412 -4.46 -17.39 14.82
N GLU A 413 -3.76 -17.20 15.94
CA GLU A 413 -3.59 -18.15 17.03
C GLU A 413 -4.85 -18.23 17.89
N GLU A 414 -5.44 -17.07 18.21
CA GLU A 414 -6.70 -16.95 18.92
C GLU A 414 -7.77 -16.41 17.98
N ASN A 415 -8.71 -17.27 17.58
CA ASN A 415 -9.68 -16.91 16.55
C ASN A 415 -10.84 -16.08 17.09
N ASP A 416 -11.19 -16.22 18.38
CA ASP A 416 -12.43 -15.67 18.98
C ASP A 416 -12.52 -14.14 18.96
N ILE A 417 -11.40 -13.46 18.77
CA ILE A 417 -11.30 -11.99 18.70
C ILE A 417 -11.80 -11.44 17.36
N SER A 418 -11.69 -12.20 16.26
CA SER A 418 -12.04 -11.70 14.93
C SER A 418 -13.55 -11.67 14.73
N CYS A 419 -14.05 -10.67 13.99
CA CYS A 419 -15.44 -10.62 13.56
C CYS A 419 -15.83 -11.81 12.64
N PHE A 420 -14.84 -12.49 12.05
CA PHE A 420 -15.01 -13.71 11.27
C PHE A 420 -14.64 -14.98 12.05
N SER A 421 -14.50 -14.91 13.37
CA SER A 421 -14.32 -16.11 14.19
C SER A 421 -15.49 -17.08 14.02
N TYR A 422 -15.22 -18.37 14.13
CA TYR A 422 -16.27 -19.40 14.08
C TYR A 422 -17.39 -19.08 15.07
N LYS A 423 -17.03 -18.71 16.30
CA LYS A 423 -17.96 -18.36 17.39
C LYS A 423 -18.87 -17.19 16.99
N ASN A 424 -18.28 -16.08 16.55
CA ASN A 424 -19.02 -14.85 16.25
C ASN A 424 -19.92 -15.04 15.01
N VAL A 425 -19.46 -15.78 14.00
CA VAL A 425 -20.27 -16.09 12.82
C VAL A 425 -21.38 -17.11 13.13
N LYS A 426 -21.13 -18.08 14.01
CA LYS A 426 -22.17 -19.04 14.47
C LYS A 426 -23.29 -18.31 15.20
N GLU A 427 -22.96 -17.45 16.17
CA GLU A 427 -23.95 -16.65 16.90
C GLU A 427 -24.76 -15.75 15.93
N PHE A 428 -24.09 -15.12 14.96
CA PHE A 428 -24.76 -14.33 13.93
C PHE A 428 -25.75 -15.18 13.10
N CYS A 429 -25.34 -16.37 12.66
CA CYS A 429 -26.17 -17.27 11.84
C CYS A 429 -27.37 -17.84 12.59
N GLU A 430 -27.24 -18.10 13.90
CA GLU A 430 -28.34 -18.53 14.77
C GLU A 430 -29.43 -17.47 14.86
N LYS A 431 -29.03 -16.20 14.97
CA LYS A 431 -29.95 -15.04 14.97
C LYS A 431 -30.44 -14.67 13.57
N ASN A 432 -29.76 -15.10 12.51
CA ASN A 432 -30.07 -14.76 11.12
C ASN A 432 -30.07 -16.01 10.22
N PRO A 433 -31.11 -16.85 10.28
CA PRO A 433 -31.14 -18.16 9.61
C PRO A 433 -30.94 -18.12 8.10
N GLN A 434 -31.28 -17.00 7.44
CA GLN A 434 -31.07 -16.79 6.01
C GLN A 434 -29.60 -16.80 5.61
N PHE A 435 -28.67 -16.48 6.53
CA PHE A 435 -27.22 -16.53 6.31
C PHE A 435 -26.56 -17.81 6.84
N ASN A 436 -27.34 -18.77 7.32
CA ASN A 436 -26.79 -19.96 7.94
C ASN A 436 -25.89 -20.75 6.97
N ILE A 437 -24.60 -20.85 7.33
CA ILE A 437 -23.56 -21.60 6.60
C ILE A 437 -23.20 -22.95 7.24
N PHE A 438 -23.81 -23.26 8.38
CA PHE A 438 -23.55 -24.43 9.23
C PHE A 438 -24.55 -25.57 9.02
N LYS A 439 -25.66 -25.33 8.31
CA LYS A 439 -26.56 -26.41 7.90
C LYS A 439 -25.81 -27.38 6.98
N ASN A 440 -25.82 -28.67 7.33
CA ASN A 440 -25.21 -29.79 6.60
C ASN A 440 -23.66 -29.83 6.58
N VAL A 441 -22.98 -29.15 7.49
CA VAL A 441 -21.52 -29.27 7.66
C VAL A 441 -21.24 -29.99 8.98
N ASP A 442 -20.50 -31.10 8.94
CA ASP A 442 -20.08 -31.82 10.15
C ASP A 442 -19.21 -30.87 11.00
N GLU A 443 -19.65 -30.54 12.23
CA GLU A 443 -18.92 -29.64 13.14
C GLU A 443 -17.46 -30.09 13.37
N LYS A 444 -17.17 -31.39 13.17
CA LYS A 444 -15.82 -31.94 13.21
C LYS A 444 -14.93 -31.47 12.06
N GLU A 445 -15.47 -31.20 10.87
CA GLU A 445 -14.68 -30.80 9.70
C GLU A 445 -14.21 -29.34 9.79
N MET A 446 -15.03 -28.45 10.37
CA MET A 446 -14.63 -27.05 10.62
C MET A 446 -13.73 -26.88 11.85
N ASN A 447 -13.82 -27.74 12.86
CA ASN A 447 -13.01 -27.69 14.09
C ASN A 447 -11.72 -28.54 14.05
N ARG A 448 -11.52 -29.42 13.06
CA ARG A 448 -10.40 -30.38 13.03
C ARG A 448 -8.99 -29.77 12.94
N LYS A 449 -8.84 -28.45 12.78
CA LYS A 449 -7.53 -27.78 12.85
C LYS A 449 -7.27 -27.01 14.16
N THR A 450 -8.28 -26.78 14.99
CA THR A 450 -8.13 -26.10 16.29
C THR A 450 -7.59 -27.04 17.37
N GLN A 451 -7.79 -28.35 17.24
CA GLN A 451 -7.35 -29.34 18.24
C GLN A 451 -5.90 -29.81 18.07
N LYS A 452 -5.30 -29.64 16.87
CA LYS A 452 -3.90 -30.04 16.61
C LYS A 452 -2.86 -29.12 17.28
N SER A 453 -3.22 -27.89 17.68
CA SER A 453 -2.30 -27.04 18.45
C SER A 453 -2.16 -27.47 19.91
N LYS A 454 -3.25 -27.92 20.56
CA LYS A 454 -3.21 -28.41 21.94
C LYS A 454 -2.48 -29.74 22.12
N THR A 455 -2.42 -30.59 21.09
CA THR A 455 -1.71 -31.88 21.19
C THR A 455 -0.19 -31.74 21.01
N ILE A 456 0.28 -30.68 20.34
CA ILE A 456 1.71 -30.44 20.11
C ILE A 456 2.38 -29.82 21.35
N GLU A 457 1.67 -28.97 22.12
CA GLU A 457 2.17 -28.44 23.41
C GLU A 457 2.44 -29.54 24.44
N ASN A 458 1.60 -30.58 24.52
CA ASN A 458 1.84 -31.70 25.43
C ASN A 458 3.01 -32.62 25.00
N SER A 459 3.43 -32.58 23.73
CA SER A 459 4.63 -33.31 23.29
C SER A 459 5.92 -32.55 23.56
N TYR A 460 5.88 -31.20 23.61
CA TYR A 460 7.06 -30.37 23.91
C TYR A 460 7.36 -30.28 25.41
N VAL A 461 6.33 -30.27 26.28
CA VAL A 461 6.52 -30.28 27.74
C VAL A 461 7.11 -31.61 28.23
N ASN A 462 6.78 -32.74 27.58
CA ASN A 462 7.39 -34.04 27.90
C ASN A 462 8.82 -34.23 27.38
N TYR A 463 9.26 -33.42 26.41
CA TYR A 463 10.65 -33.46 25.90
C TYR A 463 11.61 -32.63 26.76
N MET A 464 11.10 -31.59 27.45
CA MET A 464 11.91 -30.69 28.30
C MET A 464 12.00 -31.14 29.77
N MET A 465 11.34 -32.23 30.18
CA MET A 465 11.48 -32.81 31.53
C MET A 465 12.43 -34.03 31.59
N ASN A 466 13.07 -34.40 30.48
CA ASN A 466 14.01 -35.53 30.41
C ASN A 466 15.43 -35.12 29.97
N PHE A 467 15.82 -33.86 30.17
CA PHE A 467 17.20 -33.38 30.04
C PHE A 467 17.63 -32.54 31.23
#